data_AF-A0A0N1GX60-F1
#
_entry.id   AF-A0A0N1GX60-F1
#
_cell.length_a   1.000
_cell.length_b   1.000
_cell.length_c   1.000
_cell.angle_alpha   90.00
_cell.angle_beta   90.00
_cell.angle_gamma   90.00
#
_symmetry.space_group_name_H-M   'P 1'
#
loop_
_entity.id
_entity.type
_entity.pdbx_description
1 polymer ?
#
loop_
_entity_poly.entity_id
_entity_poly.type
_entity_poly.pdbx_seq_one_letter_code
_entity_poly.pdbx_strand_id
1 'polypeptide(L)'
;NACGFEVQALHTPGHTEDHMCFLITASPLDPSEVGSIFTADNTYVASLGIMKTAVSNSAHTTVRAFPGHGAVIPDARAKIAEYIEHRHMREQEALNVLKYGTPSPPPAEEGSEGSAGGLEVVTGKEWGSMEMVKVIYRHYPENLWEPAERGLLMVLEKLRKEGRVKKGEQGGWVLLEQAAL
;
A
#
# COMPACT_ATOMS: atom_id res chain seq x y z
N ASN A 1 -0.27 -28.50 -34.80
CA ASN A 1 0.23 -27.67 -33.69
C ASN A 1 -0.95 -27.08 -32.96
N ALA A 2 -1.29 -27.61 -31.79
CA ALA A 2 -2.22 -26.92 -30.89
C ALA A 2 -1.47 -25.71 -30.34
N CYS A 3 -2.04 -24.51 -30.51
CA CYS A 3 -1.57 -23.33 -29.78
C CYS A 3 -1.71 -23.65 -28.28
N GLY A 4 -0.64 -23.49 -27.50
CA GLY A 4 -0.64 -23.77 -26.07
C GLY A 4 -1.19 -22.58 -25.26
N PHE A 5 -1.51 -22.81 -24.00
CA PHE A 5 -1.69 -21.72 -23.04
C PHE A 5 -0.31 -21.13 -22.71
N GLU A 6 -0.17 -19.80 -22.79
CA GLU A 6 1.10 -19.10 -22.60
C GLU A 6 0.96 -18.02 -21.52
N VAL A 7 1.98 -17.91 -20.67
CA VAL A 7 2.10 -16.89 -19.65
C VAL A 7 3.48 -16.24 -19.67
N GLN A 8 3.53 -14.95 -19.36
CA GLN A 8 4.74 -14.22 -19.04
C GLN A 8 4.91 -14.12 -17.52
N ALA A 9 6.05 -14.57 -17.01
CA ALA A 9 6.41 -14.44 -15.61
C ALA A 9 6.85 -13.00 -15.28
N LEU A 10 6.30 -12.45 -14.20
CA LEU A 10 6.59 -11.11 -13.69
C LEU A 10 7.12 -11.21 -12.26
N HIS A 11 8.38 -10.82 -12.05
CA HIS A 11 8.95 -10.70 -10.71
C HIS A 11 8.32 -9.52 -9.99
N THR A 12 7.61 -9.80 -8.90
CA THR A 12 6.76 -8.85 -8.19
C THR A 12 7.04 -8.89 -6.68
N PRO A 13 8.26 -8.55 -6.25
CA PRO A 13 8.68 -8.62 -4.85
C PRO A 13 7.86 -7.72 -3.93
N GLY A 14 7.75 -8.11 -2.66
CA GLY A 14 7.19 -7.27 -1.59
C GLY A 14 6.27 -8.01 -0.64
N HIS A 15 5.48 -8.98 -1.13
CA HIS A 15 4.83 -9.96 -0.25
C HIS A 15 5.90 -10.92 0.31
N THR A 16 6.69 -11.49 -0.60
CA THR A 16 7.98 -12.12 -0.36
C THR A 16 8.99 -11.57 -1.37
N GLU A 17 10.29 -11.83 -1.15
CA GLU A 17 11.36 -11.39 -2.06
C GLU A 17 11.30 -12.08 -3.43
N ASP A 18 10.86 -13.33 -3.44
CA ASP A 18 10.74 -14.22 -4.59
C ASP A 18 9.33 -14.25 -5.21
N HIS A 19 8.46 -13.31 -4.81
CA HIS A 19 7.08 -13.27 -5.26
C HIS A 19 6.93 -13.08 -6.78
N MET A 20 6.04 -13.85 -7.41
CA MET A 20 5.80 -13.86 -8.85
C MET A 20 4.31 -13.66 -9.18
N CYS A 21 4.05 -12.94 -10.28
CA CYS A 21 2.76 -12.91 -10.94
C CYS A 21 2.91 -13.43 -12.37
N PHE A 22 1.81 -13.83 -13.02
CA PHE A 22 1.85 -14.34 -14.39
C PHE A 22 0.81 -13.64 -15.26
N LEU A 23 1.24 -12.99 -16.33
CA LEU A 23 0.35 -12.38 -17.33
C LEU A 23 0.01 -13.41 -18.40
N ILE A 24 -1.27 -13.59 -18.71
CA ILE A 24 -1.70 -14.51 -19.78
C ILE A 24 -1.44 -13.85 -21.13
N THR A 25 -0.61 -14.47 -21.97
CA THR A 25 -0.26 -13.97 -23.31
C THR A 25 -0.94 -14.77 -24.42
N ALA A 26 -1.34 -16.02 -24.15
CA ALA A 26 -2.20 -16.81 -25.03
C ALA A 26 -3.13 -17.72 -24.23
N SER A 27 -4.43 -17.70 -24.54
CA SER A 27 -5.41 -18.67 -24.03
C SER A 27 -6.29 -19.19 -25.17
N PRO A 28 -5.99 -20.39 -25.72
CA PRO A 28 -6.74 -20.96 -26.84
C PRO A 28 -8.19 -21.32 -26.52
N LEU A 29 -8.48 -21.65 -25.26
CA LEU A 29 -9.81 -22.07 -24.81
C LEU A 29 -10.70 -20.88 -24.44
N ASP A 30 -10.11 -19.80 -23.92
CA ASP A 30 -10.81 -18.55 -23.62
C ASP A 30 -9.94 -17.34 -23.98
N PRO A 31 -10.02 -16.82 -25.22
CA PRO A 31 -9.26 -15.65 -25.63
C PRO A 31 -9.51 -14.39 -24.80
N SER A 32 -10.61 -14.33 -24.02
CA SER A 32 -10.87 -13.20 -23.12
C SER A 32 -10.00 -13.21 -21.86
N GLU A 33 -9.23 -14.28 -21.62
CA GLU A 33 -8.22 -14.34 -20.56
C GLU A 33 -6.93 -13.59 -20.93
N VAL A 34 -6.67 -13.35 -22.22
CA VAL A 34 -5.43 -12.70 -22.65
C VAL A 34 -5.33 -11.29 -22.06
N GLY A 35 -4.19 -11.02 -21.43
CA GLY A 35 -3.92 -9.81 -20.67
C GLY A 35 -4.41 -9.84 -19.22
N SER A 36 -5.16 -10.87 -18.80
CA SER A 36 -5.49 -11.13 -17.39
C SER A 36 -4.26 -11.62 -16.64
N ILE A 37 -4.27 -11.47 -15.32
CA ILE A 37 -3.11 -11.72 -14.46
C ILE A 37 -3.41 -12.71 -13.35
N PHE A 38 -2.55 -13.70 -13.16
CA PHE A 38 -2.50 -14.50 -11.94
C PHE A 38 -1.67 -13.79 -10.90
N THR A 39 -2.22 -13.63 -9.70
CA THR A 39 -1.55 -12.93 -8.61
C THR A 39 -1.49 -13.85 -7.41
N ALA A 40 -0.31 -14.16 -6.89
CA ALA A 40 -0.22 -14.63 -5.52
C ALA A 40 -0.48 -13.43 -4.58
N ASP A 41 -1.17 -13.68 -3.46
CA ASP A 41 -1.49 -12.81 -2.30
C ASP A 41 -1.49 -11.27 -2.49
N ASN A 42 -1.43 -10.52 -1.38
CA ASN A 42 -1.43 -9.06 -1.43
C ASN A 42 -0.03 -8.56 -1.79
N THR A 43 0.10 -7.90 -2.94
CA THR A 43 1.37 -7.32 -3.43
C THR A 43 1.65 -5.92 -2.85
N TYR A 44 2.93 -5.54 -2.82
CA TYR A 44 3.39 -4.24 -2.33
C TYR A 44 3.48 -3.20 -3.47
N VAL A 45 3.62 -1.91 -3.15
CA VAL A 45 3.44 -0.78 -4.09
C VAL A 45 4.30 -0.87 -5.36
N ALA A 46 5.60 -1.21 -5.24
CA ALA A 46 6.47 -1.35 -6.40
C ALA A 46 5.95 -2.42 -7.38
N SER A 47 5.47 -3.54 -6.84
CA SER A 47 4.89 -4.63 -7.60
C SER A 47 3.52 -4.30 -8.17
N LEU A 48 2.71 -3.50 -7.47
CA LEU A 48 1.48 -2.95 -8.04
C LEU A 48 1.77 -2.08 -9.27
N GLY A 49 2.91 -1.37 -9.32
CA GLY A 49 3.36 -0.62 -10.51
C GLY A 49 3.70 -1.52 -11.71
N ILE A 50 4.39 -2.65 -11.45
CA ILE A 50 4.69 -3.67 -12.47
C ILE A 50 3.39 -4.28 -13.00
N MET A 51 2.50 -4.70 -12.09
CA MET A 51 1.20 -5.28 -12.45
C MET A 51 0.34 -4.29 -13.21
N LYS A 52 0.28 -3.02 -12.78
CA LYS A 52 -0.43 -1.94 -13.46
C LYS A 52 0.04 -1.80 -14.91
N THR A 53 1.35 -1.76 -15.13
CA THR A 53 1.93 -1.69 -16.47
C THR A 53 1.53 -2.91 -17.31
N ALA A 54 1.65 -4.11 -16.75
CA ALA A 54 1.33 -5.36 -17.44
C ALA A 54 -0.15 -5.40 -17.90
N VAL A 55 -1.09 -5.09 -17.02
CA VAL A 55 -2.53 -5.12 -17.36
C VAL A 55 -2.99 -3.94 -18.22
N SER A 56 -2.27 -2.82 -18.18
CA SER A 56 -2.59 -1.62 -18.98
C SER A 56 -2.28 -1.83 -20.46
N ASN A 57 -1.29 -2.67 -20.77
CA ASN A 57 -0.88 -2.96 -22.15
C ASN A 57 -1.84 -3.90 -22.90
N SER A 58 -2.80 -4.52 -22.20
CA SER A 58 -3.79 -5.39 -22.85
C SER A 58 -4.77 -4.58 -23.71
N ALA A 59 -4.94 -5.00 -24.97
CA ALA A 59 -5.94 -4.44 -25.88
C ALA A 59 -7.39 -4.85 -25.51
N HIS A 60 -7.55 -5.81 -24.59
CA HIS A 60 -8.87 -6.25 -24.16
C HIS A 60 -9.51 -5.24 -23.19
N THR A 61 -10.83 -5.07 -23.34
CA THR A 61 -11.63 -4.17 -22.50
C THR A 61 -11.80 -4.72 -21.08
N THR A 62 -11.88 -6.05 -20.95
CA THR A 62 -12.01 -6.74 -19.66
C THR A 62 -10.68 -7.42 -19.34
N VAL A 63 -10.09 -7.08 -18.20
CA VAL A 63 -8.87 -7.71 -17.70
C VAL A 63 -9.15 -8.24 -16.31
N ARG A 64 -9.13 -9.56 -16.15
CA ARG A 64 -9.39 -10.23 -14.88
C ARG A 64 -8.13 -10.37 -14.05
N ALA A 65 -8.30 -10.49 -12.74
CA ALA A 65 -7.25 -10.97 -11.85
C ALA A 65 -7.70 -12.29 -11.20
N PHE A 66 -6.80 -13.26 -11.23
CA PHE A 66 -6.96 -14.58 -10.64
C PHE A 66 -6.08 -14.67 -9.38
N PRO A 67 -6.63 -14.36 -8.20
CA PRO A 67 -5.83 -14.34 -6.99
C PRO A 67 -5.53 -15.76 -6.48
N GLY A 68 -4.44 -15.91 -5.72
CA GLY A 68 -4.11 -17.16 -5.03
C GLY A 68 -5.18 -17.60 -4.01
N HIS A 69 -5.95 -16.63 -3.51
CA HIS A 69 -7.06 -16.85 -2.58
C HIS A 69 -8.26 -15.96 -2.91
N GLY A 70 -9.46 -16.46 -2.60
CA GLY A 70 -10.71 -15.73 -2.81
C GLY A 70 -11.26 -15.89 -4.22
N ALA A 71 -12.23 -15.03 -4.55
CA ALA A 71 -12.92 -15.07 -5.83
C ALA A 71 -12.13 -14.35 -6.94
N VAL A 72 -12.42 -14.72 -8.19
CA VAL A 72 -11.92 -14.00 -9.38
C VAL A 72 -12.33 -12.53 -9.31
N ILE A 73 -11.38 -11.64 -9.59
CA ILE A 73 -11.60 -10.20 -9.67
C ILE A 73 -11.92 -9.84 -11.13
N PRO A 74 -13.12 -9.33 -11.43
CA PRO A 74 -13.52 -9.04 -12.81
C PRO A 74 -12.74 -7.90 -13.48
N ASP A 75 -12.31 -6.92 -12.69
CA ASP A 75 -11.56 -5.75 -13.14
C ASP A 75 -10.25 -5.60 -12.36
N ALA A 76 -9.18 -6.17 -12.89
CA ALA A 76 -7.85 -6.08 -12.33
C ALA A 76 -7.32 -4.64 -12.33
N ARG A 77 -7.65 -3.83 -13.35
CA ARG A 77 -7.14 -2.46 -13.48
C ARG A 77 -7.69 -1.59 -12.36
N ALA A 78 -9.00 -1.64 -12.14
CA ALA A 78 -9.65 -0.93 -11.05
C ALA A 78 -9.13 -1.39 -9.69
N LYS A 79 -9.01 -2.71 -9.48
CA LYS A 79 -8.53 -3.26 -8.20
C LYS A 79 -7.08 -2.87 -7.90
N ILE A 80 -6.19 -2.91 -8.89
CA ILE A 80 -4.80 -2.45 -8.73
C ILE A 80 -4.76 -0.96 -8.39
N ALA A 81 -5.57 -0.13 -9.04
CA ALA A 81 -5.64 1.30 -8.75
C ALA A 81 -6.15 1.58 -7.32
N GLU A 82 -7.21 0.89 -6.89
CA GLU A 82 -7.72 0.93 -5.52
C GLU A 82 -6.64 0.57 -4.49
N TYR A 83 -5.87 -0.48 -4.77
CA TYR A 83 -4.77 -0.91 -3.90
C TYR A 83 -3.65 0.12 -3.82
N ILE A 84 -3.27 0.73 -4.94
CA ILE A 84 -2.27 1.80 -4.97
C ILE A 84 -2.76 2.98 -4.11
N GLU A 85 -4.00 3.41 -4.30
CA GLU A 85 -4.59 4.51 -3.53
C GLU A 85 -4.64 4.20 -2.03
N HIS A 86 -5.09 3.01 -1.65
CA HIS A 86 -5.13 2.60 -0.25
C HIS A 86 -3.74 2.55 0.39
N ARG A 87 -2.68 2.24 -0.38
CA ARG A 87 -1.29 2.27 0.11
C ARG A 87 -0.79 3.71 0.28
N HIS A 88 -1.10 4.61 -0.64
CA HIS A 88 -0.79 6.04 -0.49
C HIS A 88 -1.50 6.65 0.71
N MET A 89 -2.79 6.34 0.90
CA MET A 89 -3.54 6.72 2.09
C MET A 89 -2.83 6.25 3.36
N ARG A 90 -2.39 4.99 3.41
CA ARG A 90 -1.68 4.44 4.58
C ARG A 90 -0.36 5.14 4.88
N GLU A 91 0.39 5.50 3.84
CA GLU A 91 1.62 6.29 3.98
C GLU A 91 1.31 7.66 4.58
N GLN A 92 0.25 8.32 4.11
CA GLN A 92 -0.16 9.62 4.62
C GLN A 92 -0.65 9.55 6.06
N GLU A 93 -1.41 8.52 6.44
CA GLU A 93 -1.81 8.28 7.83
C GLU A 93 -0.60 8.13 8.75
N ALA A 94 0.42 7.35 8.33
CA ALA A 94 1.64 7.18 9.11
C ALA A 94 2.38 8.51 9.32
N LEU A 95 2.51 9.32 8.28
CA LEU A 95 3.15 10.64 8.36
C LEU A 95 2.36 11.62 9.22
N ASN A 96 1.03 11.62 9.10
CA ASN A 96 0.16 12.46 9.92
C ASN A 96 0.27 12.09 11.40
N VAL A 97 0.34 10.79 11.73
CA VAL A 97 0.54 10.37 13.12
C VAL A 97 1.90 10.82 13.65
N LEU A 98 2.95 10.68 12.86
CA LEU A 98 4.28 11.15 13.26
C LEU A 98 4.33 12.66 13.48
N LYS A 99 3.55 13.45 12.72
CA LYS A 99 3.56 14.91 12.77
C LYS A 99 2.57 15.51 13.79
N TYR A 100 1.35 14.98 13.80
CA TYR A 100 0.19 15.54 14.51
C TYR A 100 -0.40 14.57 15.54
N GLY A 101 0.11 13.34 15.65
CA GLY A 101 -0.45 12.32 16.55
C GLY A 101 -1.82 11.76 16.14
N THR A 102 -2.30 12.06 14.94
CA THR A 102 -3.61 11.64 14.41
C THR A 102 -3.47 11.17 12.95
N PRO A 103 -4.36 10.30 12.45
CA PRO A 103 -4.24 9.75 11.09
C PRO A 103 -4.57 10.78 9.99
N SER A 104 -5.20 11.90 10.35
CA SER A 104 -5.55 13.00 9.46
C SER A 104 -4.91 14.30 9.97
N PRO A 105 -4.55 15.26 9.10
CA PRO A 105 -4.14 16.57 9.56
C PRO A 105 -5.29 17.25 10.34
N PRO A 106 -4.98 18.16 11.27
CA PRO A 106 -6.01 18.99 11.88
C PRO A 106 -6.71 19.84 10.80
N PRO A 107 -7.98 20.24 11.01
CA PRO A 107 -8.63 21.21 10.14
C PRO A 107 -7.74 22.46 10.01
N ALA A 108 -7.63 23.02 8.80
CA ALA A 108 -6.98 24.31 8.62
C ALA A 108 -7.71 25.33 9.51
N GLU A 109 -6.98 26.01 10.38
CA GLU A 109 -7.56 27.03 11.26
C GLU A 109 -8.18 28.15 10.41
N GLU A 110 -9.49 28.10 10.19
CA GLU A 110 -10.26 29.33 10.02
C GLU A 110 -10.34 29.97 11.40
N GLY A 111 -9.67 31.11 11.57
CA GLY A 111 -9.34 31.69 12.87
C GLY A 111 -10.48 31.67 13.88
N SER A 112 -10.23 31.06 15.04
CA SER A 112 -10.98 31.36 16.25
C SER A 112 -10.05 31.30 17.46
N GLU A 113 -9.77 32.47 18.01
CA GLU A 113 -9.26 32.59 19.38
C GLU A 113 -10.27 31.93 20.34
N GLY A 114 -9.83 30.93 21.09
CA GLY A 114 -10.53 30.45 22.27
C GLY A 114 -11.18 29.07 22.17
N SER A 115 -10.37 28.01 22.30
CA SER A 115 -10.69 26.83 23.11
C SER A 115 -9.46 25.94 23.23
N ALA A 116 -8.98 25.75 24.46
CA ALA A 116 -7.86 24.89 24.79
C ALA A 116 -8.11 23.44 24.32
N GLY A 117 -7.37 23.02 23.30
CA GLY A 117 -7.37 21.66 22.77
C GLY A 117 -6.57 21.51 21.48
N GLY A 118 -5.69 22.46 21.15
CA GLY A 118 -4.83 22.38 19.98
C GLY A 118 -3.91 21.17 20.12
N LEU A 119 -3.98 20.23 19.19
CA LEU A 119 -2.94 19.22 19.06
C LEU A 119 -1.67 19.96 18.66
N GLU A 120 -0.78 20.21 19.63
CA GLU A 120 0.58 20.64 19.35
C GLU A 120 1.19 19.66 18.34
N VAL A 121 1.82 20.22 17.30
CA VAL A 121 2.72 19.45 16.43
C VAL A 121 3.70 18.74 17.36
N VAL A 122 3.69 17.41 17.37
CA VAL A 122 4.51 16.64 18.31
C VAL A 122 5.92 16.51 17.76
N THR A 123 6.61 17.64 17.59
CA THR A 123 7.99 17.70 17.12
C THR A 123 8.90 17.05 18.16
N GLY A 124 9.62 15.99 17.75
CA GLY A 124 10.59 15.29 18.59
C GLY A 124 10.07 14.07 19.36
N LYS A 125 8.77 13.73 19.28
CA LYS A 125 8.29 12.44 19.84
C LYS A 125 8.73 11.29 18.95
N GLU A 126 9.30 10.26 19.58
CA GLU A 126 9.49 8.95 18.96
C GLU A 126 8.20 8.12 19.09
N TRP A 127 7.69 7.59 17.99
CA TRP A 127 6.48 6.77 17.97
C TRP A 127 6.81 5.28 17.88
N GLY A 128 6.23 4.48 18.79
CA GLY A 128 6.24 3.03 18.65
C GLY A 128 5.33 2.57 17.51
N SER A 129 5.70 1.53 16.77
CA SER A 129 4.86 0.99 15.68
C SER A 129 3.48 0.57 16.18
N MET A 130 3.40 -0.13 17.30
CA MET A 130 2.12 -0.51 17.91
C MET A 130 1.31 0.70 18.42
N GLU A 131 1.98 1.75 18.90
CA GLU A 131 1.29 2.99 19.28
C GLU A 131 0.63 3.64 18.07
N MET A 132 1.34 3.71 16.94
CA MET A 132 0.79 4.20 15.69
C MET A 132 -0.36 3.31 15.20
N VAL A 133 -0.25 1.98 15.31
CA VAL A 133 -1.34 1.06 14.96
C VAL A 133 -2.60 1.37 15.74
N LYS A 134 -2.50 1.58 17.06
CA LYS A 134 -3.65 1.93 17.91
C LYS A 134 -4.32 3.24 17.49
N VAL A 135 -3.56 4.19 16.96
CA VAL A 135 -4.11 5.46 16.45
C VAL A 135 -4.78 5.27 15.08
N ILE A 136 -4.09 4.61 14.15
CA ILE A 136 -4.52 4.46 12.75
C ILE A 136 -5.69 3.46 12.65
N TYR A 137 -5.62 2.35 13.37
CA TYR A 137 -6.58 1.24 13.31
C TYR A 137 -7.55 1.25 14.49
N ARG A 138 -7.74 2.40 15.17
CA ARG A 138 -8.61 2.54 16.36
C ARG A 138 -10.05 2.06 16.19
N HIS A 139 -10.56 2.03 14.95
CA HIS A 139 -11.91 1.59 14.61
C HIS A 139 -11.98 0.11 14.18
N TYR A 140 -10.85 -0.58 14.13
CA TYR A 140 -10.76 -2.01 13.82
C TYR A 140 -10.65 -2.84 15.11
N PRO A 141 -11.17 -4.07 15.12
CA PRO A 141 -10.99 -5.02 16.22
C PRO A 141 -9.52 -5.21 16.63
N GLU A 142 -9.25 -5.27 17.94
CA GLU A 142 -7.87 -5.36 18.48
C GLU A 142 -7.12 -6.61 18.01
N ASN A 143 -7.82 -7.71 17.74
CA ASN A 143 -7.22 -8.93 17.20
C ASN A 143 -6.61 -8.75 15.80
N LEU A 144 -6.87 -7.62 15.12
CA LEU A 144 -6.26 -7.27 13.85
C LEU A 144 -5.04 -6.34 13.99
N TRP A 145 -4.72 -5.85 15.18
CA TRP A 145 -3.65 -4.86 15.38
C TRP A 145 -2.26 -5.45 15.15
N GLU A 146 -1.98 -6.66 15.66
CA GLU A 146 -0.70 -7.34 15.39
C GLU A 146 -0.47 -7.64 13.90
N PRO A 147 -1.45 -8.17 13.14
CA PRO A 147 -1.35 -8.23 11.69
C PRO A 147 -1.13 -6.87 11.03
N ALA A 148 -1.83 -5.83 11.49
CA ALA A 148 -1.75 -4.48 10.93
C ALA A 148 -0.37 -3.83 11.16
N GLU A 149 0.30 -4.14 12.27
CA GLU A 149 1.65 -3.64 12.58
C GLU A 149 2.66 -4.02 11.50
N ARG A 150 2.60 -5.26 10.99
CA ARG A 150 3.49 -5.69 9.90
C ARG A 150 3.29 -4.85 8.64
N GLY A 151 2.03 -4.55 8.31
CA GLY A 151 1.67 -3.65 7.22
C GLY A 151 2.26 -2.25 7.39
N LEU A 152 2.16 -1.70 8.61
CA LEU A 152 2.68 -0.39 8.96
C LEU A 152 4.21 -0.35 8.94
N LEU A 153 4.90 -1.39 9.41
CA LEU A 153 6.35 -1.47 9.38
C LEU A 153 6.91 -1.45 7.96
N MET A 154 6.24 -2.12 7.01
CA MET A 154 6.63 -2.03 5.59
C MET A 154 6.52 -0.60 5.06
N VAL A 155 5.44 0.11 5.43
CA VAL A 155 5.23 1.52 5.07
C VAL A 155 6.34 2.40 5.66
N LEU A 156 6.66 2.23 6.94
CA LEU A 156 7.70 3.02 7.62
C LEU A 156 9.09 2.73 7.05
N GLU A 157 9.38 1.49 6.69
CA GLU A 157 10.64 1.13 6.04
C GLU A 157 10.75 1.72 4.62
N LYS A 158 9.65 1.77 3.86
CA LYS A 158 9.61 2.51 2.59
C LYS A 158 9.91 4.00 2.81
N LEU A 159 9.18 4.64 3.72
CA LEU A 159 9.37 6.06 4.05
C LEU A 159 10.80 6.34 4.54
N ARG A 160 11.42 5.39 5.24
CA ARG A 160 12.82 5.48 5.67
C ARG A 160 13.79 5.45 4.49
N LYS A 161 13.59 4.54 3.54
CA LYS A 161 14.37 4.47 2.30
C LYS A 161 14.22 5.73 1.44
N GLU A 162 13.06 6.38 1.50
CA GLU A 162 12.77 7.67 0.86
C GLU A 162 13.31 8.88 1.65
N GLY A 163 13.92 8.67 2.82
CA GLY A 163 14.49 9.73 3.65
C GLY A 163 13.46 10.63 4.33
N ARG A 164 12.21 10.17 4.48
CA ARG A 164 11.10 10.91 5.09
C ARG A 164 10.93 10.62 6.58
N VAL A 165 11.42 9.47 7.05
CA VAL A 165 11.41 9.09 8.47
C VAL A 165 12.74 8.43 8.85
N LYS A 166 13.06 8.40 10.14
CA LYS A 166 14.19 7.63 10.68
C LYS A 166 13.80 6.91 11.97
N LYS A 167 14.67 6.00 12.40
CA LYS A 167 14.65 5.48 13.77
C LYS A 167 15.28 6.50 14.71
N GLY A 168 14.63 6.75 15.84
CA GLY A 168 15.16 7.56 16.93
C GLY A 168 16.09 6.75 17.84
N GLU A 169 16.60 7.39 18.89
CA GLU A 169 17.55 6.78 19.85
C GLU A 169 16.89 5.69 20.69
N GLN A 170 15.59 5.79 20.94
CA GLN A 170 14.81 4.81 21.70
C GLN A 170 14.25 3.68 20.81
N GLY A 171 14.60 3.68 19.52
CA GLY A 171 14.13 2.70 18.54
C GLY A 171 12.73 2.97 17.99
N GLY A 172 12.10 4.09 18.37
CA GLY A 172 10.84 4.55 17.78
C GLY A 172 11.04 5.20 16.41
N TRP A 173 9.94 5.60 15.77
CA TRP A 173 9.93 6.27 14.48
C TRP A 173 9.76 7.77 14.64
N VAL A 174 10.54 8.53 13.87
CA VAL A 174 10.53 9.99 13.89
C VAL A 174 10.43 10.51 12.46
N LEU A 175 9.62 11.55 12.26
CA LEU A 175 9.56 12.27 10.98
C LEU A 175 10.87 13.02 10.73
N LEU A 176 11.40 12.93 9.52
CA LEU A 176 12.44 13.82 9.05
C LEU A 176 11.76 14.99 8.35
N GLU A 177 11.95 16.20 8.85
CA GLU A 177 11.63 17.40 8.07
C GLU A 177 12.57 17.43 6.87
N GLN A 178 12.11 17.00 5.70
CA GLN A 178 12.76 17.42 4.47
C GLN A 178 12.33 18.86 4.21
N ALA A 179 13.33 19.74 4.11
CA ALA A 179 13.17 21.07 3.52
C ALA A 179 12.44 20.88 2.19
N ALA A 180 11.28 21.52 2.04
CA ALA A 180 10.62 21.63 0.76
C ALA A 180 11.65 22.12 -0.27
N LEU A 181 12.03 21.26 -1.21
CA LEU A 181 12.72 21.65 -2.44
C LEU A 181 11.68 22.14 -3.43
#